data_AF-A0A7W9IDI1-F1
#
_entry.id   AF-A0A7W9IDI1-F1
#
_cell.length_a   1.000
_cell.length_b   1.000
_cell.length_c   1.000
_cell.angle_alpha   90.00
_cell.angle_beta   90.00
_cell.angle_gamma   90.00
#
_symmetry.space_group_name_H-M   'P 1'
#
loop_
_entity.id
_entity.type
_entity.pdbx_description
1 polymer ?
#
loop_
_entity_poly.entity_id
_entity_poly.type
_entity_poly.pdbx_seq_one_letter_code
_entity_poly.pdbx_strand_id
1 'polypeptide(L)'
;MAELSRVTGVSVPMIKYYLREGLLPAGERTGPNQARYGPEHVRRLKLVRAMAEYGGLSLASIATLLEQLERPELSLHDRLGVAQRTVTPRHEPGEGERWDLAARQARELIARHGWHHHSDSEAMRAVAGVLFTLGALGYDGVLTRLDEYAEAAARTARADVAALMDEPDLERMVELVVVGTLLGDTLIAALRRIAQGNISAGALGQKLQECRAEPGGERPGGAGGRPLTDTGGEGPER
;
A
#
# COMPACT_ATOMS: atom_id res chain seq x y z
N MET A 1 18.90 9.13 31.33
CA MET A 1 19.52 8.74 30.05
C MET A 1 19.70 7.23 29.92
N ALA A 2 20.43 6.55 30.80
CA ALA A 2 20.63 5.09 30.72
C ALA A 2 19.30 4.31 30.75
N GLU A 3 18.38 4.71 31.63
CA GLU A 3 17.04 4.12 31.68
C GLU A 3 16.23 4.33 30.39
N LEU A 4 16.28 5.54 29.81
CA LEU A 4 15.63 5.84 28.53
C LEU A 4 16.15 4.94 27.41
N SER A 5 17.48 4.74 27.36
CA SER A 5 18.12 3.82 26.40
C SER A 5 17.65 2.38 26.58
N ARG A 6 17.59 1.89 27.82
CA ARG A 6 17.12 0.54 28.16
C ARG A 6 15.67 0.31 27.73
N VAL A 7 14.78 1.27 28.01
CA VAL A 7 13.34 1.17 27.73
C VAL A 7 13.03 1.29 26.23
N THR A 8 13.79 2.12 25.51
CA THR A 8 13.53 2.38 24.08
C THR A 8 14.34 1.47 23.15
N GLY A 9 15.41 0.85 23.64
CA GLY A 9 16.38 0.12 22.83
C GLY A 9 17.30 1.04 22.01
N VAL A 10 17.16 2.37 22.12
CA VAL A 10 17.99 3.34 21.39
C VAL A 10 19.28 3.58 22.17
N SER A 11 20.43 3.48 21.51
CA SER A 11 21.72 3.67 22.19
C SER A 11 21.88 5.10 22.72
N VAL A 12 22.56 5.28 23.86
CA VAL A 12 22.81 6.63 24.42
C VAL A 12 23.44 7.60 23.40
N PRO A 13 24.41 7.20 22.56
CA PRO A 13 24.91 8.06 21.48
C PRO A 13 23.82 8.52 20.50
N MET A 14 22.92 7.62 20.11
CA MET A 14 21.79 7.95 19.22
C MET A 14 20.78 8.88 19.89
N ILE A 15 20.46 8.67 21.17
CA ILE A 15 19.57 9.60 21.90
C ILE A 15 20.22 10.99 21.98
N LYS A 16 21.52 11.08 22.26
CA LYS A 16 22.26 12.37 22.24
C LYS A 16 22.29 12.98 20.84
N TYR A 17 22.34 12.17 19.80
CA TYR A 17 22.22 12.64 18.42
C TYR A 17 20.82 13.23 18.17
N TYR A 18 19.74 12.51 18.50
CA TYR A 18 18.37 13.02 18.35
C TYR A 18 18.09 14.30 19.14
N LEU A 19 18.65 14.45 20.36
CA LEU A 19 18.57 15.70 21.10
C LEU A 19 19.25 16.88 20.37
N ARG A 20 20.36 16.63 19.68
CA ARG A 20 21.11 17.66 18.93
C ARG A 20 20.40 18.05 17.63
N GLU A 21 19.76 17.09 16.98
CA GLU A 21 18.99 17.30 15.75
C GLU A 21 17.56 17.78 16.01
N GLY A 22 17.17 18.06 17.26
CA GLY A 22 15.82 18.51 17.62
C GLY A 22 14.72 17.44 17.51
N LEU A 23 15.08 16.19 17.20
CA LEU A 23 14.16 15.05 17.08
C LEU A 23 13.57 14.61 18.42
N LEU A 24 14.21 14.95 19.53
CA LEU A 24 13.76 14.66 20.88
C LEU A 24 13.78 15.96 21.71
N PRO A 25 12.69 16.31 22.42
CA PRO A 25 12.71 17.42 23.37
C PRO A 25 13.80 17.24 24.44
N ALA A 26 14.28 18.36 24.98
CA ALA A 26 15.20 18.33 26.11
C ALA A 26 14.50 17.79 27.35
N GLY A 27 15.16 16.88 28.08
CA GLY A 27 14.67 16.40 29.36
C GLY A 27 14.63 17.50 30.42
N GLU A 28 13.78 17.33 31.42
CA GLU A 28 13.66 18.25 32.55
C GLU A 28 14.97 18.29 33.33
N ARG A 29 15.61 19.46 33.45
CA ARG A 29 16.88 19.58 34.18
C ARG A 29 16.66 19.31 35.67
N THR A 30 17.35 18.31 36.21
CA THR A 30 17.34 17.97 37.64
C THR A 30 18.66 18.27 38.34
N GLY A 31 19.68 18.70 37.60
CA GLY A 31 20.99 19.10 38.14
C GLY A 31 21.96 19.55 37.03
N PRO A 32 23.22 19.91 37.37
CA PRO A 32 24.20 20.43 36.42
C PRO A 32 24.45 19.52 35.21
N ASN A 33 24.45 18.19 35.43
CA ASN A 33 24.62 17.16 34.39
C ASN A 33 23.52 16.09 34.43
N GLN A 34 22.33 16.44 34.96
CA GLN A 34 21.24 15.49 35.11
C GLN A 34 19.95 16.05 34.51
N ALA A 35 19.25 15.20 33.77
CA ALA A 35 17.94 15.47 33.23
C ALA A 35 17.04 14.25 33.41
N ARG A 36 15.76 14.50 33.72
CA ARG A 36 14.70 13.51 33.78
C ARG A 36 14.03 13.42 32.41
N TYR A 37 13.74 12.19 32.00
CA TYR A 37 13.04 11.90 30.75
C TYR A 37 11.79 11.09 31.10
N GLY A 38 10.63 11.61 30.74
CA GLY A 38 9.33 10.99 31.01
C GLY A 38 8.82 10.09 29.87
N PRO A 39 7.58 9.60 30.00
CA PRO A 39 6.93 8.75 29.00
C PRO A 39 6.83 9.37 27.60
N GLU A 40 6.69 10.69 27.50
CA GLU A 40 6.69 11.45 26.24
C GLU A 40 7.98 11.26 25.45
N HIS A 41 9.14 11.27 26.11
CA HIS A 41 10.43 11.01 25.46
C HIS A 41 10.52 9.57 24.94
N VAL A 42 9.94 8.61 25.66
CA VAL A 42 9.88 7.21 25.23
C VAL A 42 9.01 7.06 23.98
N ARG A 43 7.82 7.67 23.96
CA ARG A 43 6.90 7.65 22.80
C ARG A 43 7.56 8.28 21.58
N ARG A 44 8.12 9.48 21.74
CA ARG A 44 8.84 10.21 20.69
C ARG A 44 9.99 9.40 20.10
N LEU A 45 10.80 8.74 20.93
CA LEU A 45 11.89 7.89 20.44
C LEU A 45 11.38 6.68 19.65
N LYS A 46 10.30 6.03 20.11
CA LYS A 46 9.67 4.91 19.39
C LYS A 46 9.10 5.37 18.05
N LEU A 47 8.49 6.55 18.01
CA LEU A 47 7.96 7.15 16.79
C LEU A 47 9.08 7.43 15.77
N VAL A 48 10.15 8.12 16.16
CA VAL A 48 11.31 8.41 15.29
C VAL A 48 11.89 7.11 14.73
N ARG A 49 12.04 6.08 15.58
CA ARG A 49 12.52 4.76 15.16
C ARG A 49 11.58 4.11 14.16
N ALA A 50 10.26 4.15 14.39
CA ALA A 50 9.29 3.56 13.48
C ALA A 50 9.34 4.20 12.08
N MET A 51 9.46 5.53 12.02
CA MET A 51 9.61 6.24 10.75
C MET A 51 10.91 5.90 10.02
N ALA A 52 12.02 5.76 10.75
CA ALA A 52 13.31 5.44 10.16
C ALA A 52 13.39 3.99 9.67
N GLU A 53 12.93 3.03 10.49
CA GLU A 53 13.06 1.59 10.21
C GLU A 53 12.00 1.07 9.22
N TYR A 54 10.74 1.48 9.39
CA TYR A 54 9.62 1.00 8.56
C TYR A 54 9.21 2.00 7.49
N GLY A 55 9.26 3.29 7.80
CA GLY A 55 8.92 4.35 6.85
C GLY A 55 10.03 4.66 5.84
N GLY A 56 11.26 4.19 6.08
CA GLY A 56 12.42 4.46 5.22
C GLY A 56 12.81 5.94 5.13
N LEU A 57 12.30 6.78 6.03
CA LEU A 57 12.57 8.21 6.02
C LEU A 57 13.98 8.52 6.55
N SER A 58 14.64 9.49 5.93
CA SER A 58 15.88 10.04 6.46
C SER A 58 15.61 10.79 7.78
N LEU A 59 16.61 10.84 8.68
CA LEU A 59 16.47 11.58 9.94
C LEU A 59 16.20 13.08 9.72
N ALA A 60 16.73 13.65 8.64
CA ALA A 60 16.44 15.03 8.24
C ALA A 60 14.96 15.19 7.85
N SER A 61 14.41 14.28 7.03
CA SER A 61 12.99 14.28 6.67
C SER A 61 12.08 14.12 7.89
N ILE A 62 12.49 13.28 8.83
CA ILE A 62 11.77 13.08 10.10
C ILE A 62 11.79 14.38 10.93
N ALA A 63 12.94 15.06 11.03
CA ALA A 63 13.04 16.32 11.76
C ALA A 63 12.12 17.40 11.17
N THR A 64 12.16 17.58 9.84
CA THR A 64 11.29 18.52 9.14
C THR A 64 9.81 18.18 9.32
N LEU A 65 9.44 16.90 9.26
CA LEU A 65 8.07 16.47 9.47
C LEU A 65 7.58 16.81 10.87
N LEU A 66 8.35 16.45 11.91
CA LEU A 66 7.98 16.69 13.30
C LEU A 66 7.89 18.18 13.61
N GLU A 67 8.82 19.00 13.12
CA GLU A 67 8.78 20.45 13.24
C GLU A 67 7.50 21.04 12.62
N GLN A 68 7.15 20.59 11.40
CA GLN A 68 5.93 21.07 10.75
C GLN A 68 4.68 20.67 11.53
N LEU A 69 4.64 19.46 12.07
CA LEU A 69 3.50 18.96 12.82
C LEU A 69 3.33 19.63 14.18
N GLU A 70 4.40 20.11 14.81
CA GLU A 70 4.34 20.75 16.14
C GLU A 70 3.79 22.18 16.13
N ARG A 71 3.56 22.75 14.95
CA ARG A 71 3.02 24.10 14.77
C ARG A 71 1.62 24.24 15.37
N PRO A 72 1.41 25.06 16.42
CA PRO A 72 0.15 25.14 17.15
C PRO A 72 -1.03 25.62 16.30
N GLU A 73 -0.76 26.37 15.24
CA GLU A 73 -1.75 26.91 14.30
C GLU A 73 -2.37 25.86 13.36
N LEU A 74 -1.77 24.67 13.23
CA LEU A 74 -2.26 23.66 12.31
C LEU A 74 -3.42 22.86 12.88
N SER A 75 -4.52 22.80 12.13
CA SER A 75 -5.61 21.87 12.41
C SER A 75 -5.14 20.41 12.25
N LEU A 76 -5.89 19.46 12.82
CA LEU A 76 -5.61 18.03 12.63
C LEU A 76 -5.61 17.64 11.14
N HIS A 77 -6.51 18.25 10.35
CA HIS A 77 -6.57 18.04 8.91
C HIS A 77 -5.31 18.53 8.20
N ASP A 78 -4.79 19.70 8.57
CA ASP A 78 -3.56 20.24 7.99
C ASP A 78 -2.35 19.36 8.33
N ARG A 79 -2.30 18.85 9.56
CA ARG A 79 -1.27 17.90 10.02
C ARG A 79 -1.29 16.60 9.23
N LEU A 80 -2.48 16.05 8.98
CA LEU A 80 -2.63 14.90 8.09
C LEU A 80 -2.10 15.20 6.67
N GLY A 81 -2.44 16.37 6.12
CA GLY A 81 -1.93 16.79 4.81
C GLY A 81 -0.40 16.93 4.78
N VAL A 82 0.22 17.43 5.85
CA VAL A 82 1.68 17.51 5.99
C VAL A 82 2.32 16.11 5.96
N ALA A 83 1.78 15.18 6.77
CA ALA A 83 2.27 13.80 6.79
C ALA A 83 2.13 13.14 5.42
N GLN A 84 0.95 13.21 4.80
CA GLN A 84 0.69 12.65 3.47
C GLN A 84 1.66 13.19 2.41
N ARG A 85 1.93 14.50 2.37
CA ARG A 85 2.89 15.09 1.42
C ARG A 85 4.33 14.64 1.64
N THR A 86 4.70 14.34 2.88
CA THR A 86 6.07 13.91 3.22
C THR A 86 6.35 12.50 2.72
N VAL A 87 5.32 11.64 2.75
CA VAL A 87 5.48 10.21 2.50
C VAL A 87 5.07 9.80 1.09
N THR A 88 4.18 10.56 0.46
CA THR A 88 3.80 10.32 -0.93
C THR A 88 5.03 10.55 -1.81
N PRO A 89 5.48 9.52 -2.55
CA PRO A 89 6.61 9.67 -3.45
C PRO A 89 6.34 10.78 -4.47
N ARG A 90 7.31 11.66 -4.66
CA ARG A 90 7.24 12.66 -5.73
C ARG A 90 7.34 11.96 -7.06
N HIS A 91 6.44 12.33 -7.95
CA HIS A 91 6.46 11.85 -9.33
C HIS A 91 6.60 13.04 -10.26
N GLU A 92 7.67 13.06 -11.04
CA GLU A 92 7.84 14.07 -12.09
C GLU A 92 6.74 13.89 -13.14
N PRO A 93 6.09 14.97 -13.57
CA PRO A 93 5.14 14.90 -14.66
C PRO A 93 5.78 14.32 -15.92
N GLY A 94 5.08 13.40 -16.56
CA GLY A 94 5.38 13.03 -17.95
C GLY A 94 5.06 14.19 -18.90
N GLU A 95 5.50 14.08 -20.15
CA GLU A 95 5.28 15.10 -21.17
C GLU A 95 4.33 14.63 -22.27
N GLY A 96 3.61 15.58 -22.87
CA GLY A 96 2.78 15.39 -24.06
C GLY A 96 1.38 14.82 -23.81
N GLU A 97 0.67 14.57 -24.91
CA GLU A 97 -0.77 14.24 -24.91
C GLU A 97 -1.13 13.02 -24.04
N ARG A 98 -0.22 12.05 -23.91
CA ARG A 98 -0.43 10.86 -23.10
C ARG A 98 -0.44 11.18 -21.61
N TRP A 99 0.40 12.12 -21.16
CA TRP A 99 0.35 12.61 -19.79
C TRP A 99 -0.96 13.35 -19.53
N ASP A 100 -1.37 14.22 -20.45
CA ASP A 100 -2.63 14.96 -20.32
C ASP A 100 -3.84 14.03 -20.23
N LEU A 101 -3.83 12.93 -21.00
CA LEU A 101 -4.85 11.89 -20.90
C LEU A 101 -4.84 11.22 -19.51
N ALA A 102 -3.69 10.79 -19.03
CA ALA A 102 -3.56 10.14 -17.72
C ALA A 102 -3.99 11.07 -16.57
N ALA A 103 -3.62 12.36 -16.63
CA ALA A 103 -4.02 13.36 -15.67
C ALA A 103 -5.54 13.63 -15.72
N ARG A 104 -6.17 13.62 -16.90
CA ARG A 104 -7.64 13.69 -17.04
C ARG A 104 -8.32 12.46 -16.43
N GLN A 105 -7.85 11.27 -16.76
CA GLN A 105 -8.39 10.02 -16.22
C GLN A 105 -8.30 9.95 -14.69
N ALA A 106 -7.17 10.41 -14.12
CA ALA A 106 -7.01 10.53 -12.68
C ALA A 106 -8.08 11.47 -12.09
N ARG A 107 -8.25 12.68 -12.65
CA ARG A 107 -9.26 13.65 -12.19
C ARG A 107 -10.69 13.10 -12.28
N GLU A 108 -11.02 12.42 -13.36
CA GLU A 108 -12.34 11.78 -13.56
C GLU A 108 -12.58 10.66 -12.54
N LEU A 109 -11.56 9.85 -12.21
CA LEU A 109 -11.64 8.82 -11.17
C LEU A 109 -11.93 9.44 -9.81
N ILE A 110 -11.22 10.49 -9.43
CA ILE A 110 -11.43 11.12 -8.12
C ILE A 110 -12.81 11.81 -8.07
N ALA A 111 -13.22 12.47 -9.15
CA ALA A 111 -14.51 13.16 -9.22
C ALA A 111 -15.72 12.20 -9.13
N ARG A 112 -15.69 11.06 -9.83
CA ARG A 112 -16.81 10.10 -9.81
C ARG A 112 -16.99 9.37 -8.47
N HIS A 113 -15.94 9.28 -7.66
CA HIS A 113 -16.02 8.81 -6.26
C HIS A 113 -16.44 9.90 -5.28
N GLY A 114 -16.71 11.12 -5.76
CA GLY A 114 -17.12 12.25 -4.93
C GLY A 114 -16.01 12.82 -4.06
N TRP A 115 -14.75 12.56 -4.38
CA TRP A 115 -13.61 13.03 -3.59
C TRP A 115 -13.14 14.40 -4.06
N HIS A 116 -12.87 15.28 -3.10
CA HIS A 116 -12.28 16.58 -3.38
C HIS A 116 -10.75 16.49 -3.31
N HIS A 117 -10.08 17.16 -4.25
CA HIS A 117 -8.62 17.21 -4.30
C HIS A 117 -8.15 18.55 -4.89
N HIS A 118 -6.94 18.96 -4.51
CA HIS A 118 -6.21 19.97 -5.27
C HIS A 118 -5.57 19.29 -6.48
N SER A 119 -5.79 19.85 -7.67
CA SER A 119 -5.31 19.33 -8.96
C SER A 119 -3.79 19.12 -9.00
N ASP A 120 -3.04 19.89 -8.20
CA ASP A 120 -1.57 19.86 -8.15
C ASP A 120 -1.03 19.17 -6.88
N SER A 121 -1.82 18.33 -6.22
CA SER A 121 -1.32 17.53 -5.10
C SER A 121 -0.37 16.40 -5.56
N GLU A 122 0.61 16.04 -4.73
CA GLU A 122 1.53 14.92 -5.01
C GLU A 122 0.77 13.60 -5.23
N ALA A 123 -0.32 13.39 -4.49
CA ALA A 123 -1.18 12.22 -4.67
C ALA A 123 -1.79 12.16 -6.08
N MET A 124 -2.27 13.28 -6.62
CA MET A 124 -2.79 13.34 -7.98
C MET A 124 -1.69 13.08 -9.03
N ARG A 125 -0.50 13.65 -8.83
CA ARG A 125 0.67 13.37 -9.69
C ARG A 125 1.04 11.89 -9.66
N ALA A 126 1.03 11.26 -8.49
CA ALA A 126 1.33 9.84 -8.33
C ALA A 126 0.29 8.97 -9.07
N VAL A 127 -1.01 9.26 -8.93
CA VAL A 127 -2.06 8.55 -9.68
C VAL A 127 -1.85 8.73 -11.18
N ALA A 128 -1.69 9.97 -11.66
CA ALA A 128 -1.47 10.25 -13.09
C ALA A 128 -0.22 9.53 -13.63
N GLY A 129 0.89 9.51 -12.87
CA GLY A 129 2.12 8.81 -13.24
C GLY A 129 1.94 7.30 -13.38
N VAL A 130 1.20 6.68 -12.45
CA VAL A 130 0.87 5.26 -12.54
C VAL A 130 -0.01 4.97 -13.77
N LEU A 131 -1.04 5.78 -14.01
CA LEU A 131 -1.91 5.62 -15.18
C LEU A 131 -1.15 5.81 -16.50
N PHE A 132 -0.29 6.84 -16.56
CA PHE A 132 0.60 7.09 -17.69
C PHE A 132 1.50 5.88 -17.97
N THR A 133 2.13 5.33 -16.93
CA THR A 133 3.02 4.17 -17.05
C THR A 133 2.27 2.91 -17.49
N LEU A 134 1.11 2.62 -16.88
CA LEU A 134 0.30 1.46 -17.26
C LEU A 134 -0.20 1.57 -18.71
N GLY A 135 -0.64 2.76 -19.12
CA GLY A 135 -1.04 3.02 -20.50
C GLY A 135 0.13 2.90 -21.47
N ALA A 136 1.35 3.31 -21.08
CA ALA A 136 2.56 3.14 -21.88
C ALA A 136 2.93 1.68 -22.11
N LEU A 137 2.65 0.82 -21.13
CA LEU A 137 2.93 -0.61 -21.17
C LEU A 137 1.78 -1.46 -21.77
N GLY A 138 0.64 -0.85 -22.14
CA GLY A 138 -0.50 -1.56 -22.72
C GLY A 138 -1.31 -2.39 -21.73
N TYR A 139 -1.30 -2.03 -20.44
CA TYR A 139 -2.08 -2.73 -19.40
C TYR A 139 -3.51 -2.17 -19.26
N ASP A 140 -4.23 -2.04 -20.37
CA ASP A 140 -5.58 -1.46 -20.40
C ASP A 140 -6.58 -2.23 -19.51
N GLY A 141 -6.40 -3.54 -19.37
CA GLY A 141 -7.22 -4.39 -18.49
C GLY A 141 -7.09 -4.05 -17.00
N VAL A 142 -6.01 -3.41 -16.57
CA VAL A 142 -5.88 -2.90 -15.19
C VAL A 142 -6.58 -1.54 -15.06
N LEU A 143 -6.51 -0.71 -16.11
CA LEU A 143 -7.16 0.60 -16.16
C LEU A 143 -8.69 0.50 -16.08
N THR A 144 -9.28 -0.59 -16.57
CA THR A 144 -10.74 -0.82 -16.45
C THR A 144 -11.20 -1.19 -15.04
N ARG A 145 -10.27 -1.49 -14.12
CA ARG A 145 -10.56 -1.91 -12.73
C ARG A 145 -10.28 -0.83 -11.70
N LEU A 146 -10.02 0.41 -12.13
CA LEU A 146 -9.61 1.50 -11.23
C LEU A 146 -10.64 1.82 -10.14
N ASP A 147 -11.93 1.63 -10.41
CA ASP A 147 -12.99 1.85 -9.42
C ASP A 147 -12.91 0.85 -8.26
N GLU A 148 -12.54 -0.41 -8.51
CA GLU A 148 -12.34 -1.40 -7.44
C GLU A 148 -11.16 -1.01 -6.52
N TYR A 149 -10.10 -0.45 -7.10
CA TYR A 149 -8.96 0.08 -6.34
C TYR A 149 -9.35 1.30 -5.52
N ALA A 150 -10.15 2.21 -6.07
CA ALA A 150 -10.66 3.37 -5.36
C ALA A 150 -11.57 2.95 -4.19
N GLU A 151 -12.48 2.00 -4.37
CA GLU A 151 -13.33 1.49 -3.30
C GLU A 151 -12.53 0.81 -2.18
N ALA A 152 -11.48 0.06 -2.52
CA ALA A 152 -10.56 -0.51 -1.54
C ALA A 152 -9.84 0.60 -0.76
N ALA A 153 -9.30 1.61 -1.45
CA ALA A 153 -8.67 2.77 -0.81
C ALA A 153 -9.64 3.52 0.12
N ALA A 154 -10.91 3.68 -0.30
CA ALA A 154 -11.95 4.32 0.51
C ALA A 154 -12.20 3.57 1.83
N ARG A 155 -12.21 2.23 1.78
CA ARG A 155 -12.39 1.39 2.96
C ARG A 155 -11.23 1.54 3.94
N THR A 156 -10.01 1.51 3.41
CA THR A 156 -8.79 1.76 4.20
C THR A 156 -8.82 3.14 4.85
N ALA A 157 -9.02 4.19 4.05
CA ALA A 157 -9.03 5.57 4.54
C ALA A 157 -10.10 5.80 5.63
N ARG A 158 -11.28 5.18 5.51
CA ARG A 158 -12.30 5.23 6.58
C ARG A 158 -11.84 4.58 7.87
N ALA A 159 -11.16 3.43 7.79
CA ALA A 159 -10.61 2.76 8.97
C ALA A 159 -9.51 3.61 9.63
N ASP A 160 -8.63 4.20 8.84
CA ASP A 160 -7.54 5.05 9.33
C ASP A 160 -8.08 6.30 10.02
N VAL A 161 -9.06 6.99 9.40
CA VAL A 161 -9.69 8.16 10.00
C VAL A 161 -10.49 7.79 11.25
N ALA A 162 -11.19 6.66 11.27
CA ALA A 162 -11.90 6.21 12.48
C ALA A 162 -10.91 5.98 13.64
N ALA A 163 -9.80 5.29 13.39
CA ALA A 163 -8.76 5.07 14.40
C ALA A 163 -8.17 6.37 14.93
N LEU A 164 -8.03 7.39 14.07
CA LEU A 164 -7.60 8.73 14.48
C LEU A 164 -8.63 9.45 15.36
N MET A 165 -9.92 9.35 15.01
CA MET A 165 -11.00 10.01 15.73
C MET A 165 -11.32 9.36 17.09
N ASP A 166 -10.98 8.09 17.27
CA ASP A 166 -11.15 7.36 18.53
C ASP A 166 -10.08 7.69 19.59
N GLU A 167 -8.98 8.35 19.21
CA GLU A 167 -7.88 8.72 20.11
C GLU A 167 -8.16 10.10 20.74
N PRO A 168 -8.36 10.22 22.06
CA PRO A 168 -8.75 11.49 22.68
C PRO A 168 -7.60 12.50 22.87
N ASP A 169 -6.35 12.06 22.75
CA ASP A 169 -5.17 12.89 23.01
C ASP A 169 -4.56 13.43 21.70
N LEU A 170 -4.43 14.75 21.58
CA LEU A 170 -3.94 15.40 20.36
C LEU A 170 -2.49 15.01 20.02
N GLU A 171 -1.62 14.82 21.02
CA GLU A 171 -0.24 14.39 20.78
C GLU A 171 -0.27 12.99 20.14
N ARG A 172 -1.06 12.08 20.70
CA ARG A 172 -1.26 10.72 20.17
C ARG A 172 -1.95 10.69 18.81
N MET A 173 -2.90 11.58 18.55
CA MET A 173 -3.50 11.75 17.22
C MET A 173 -2.43 12.13 16.18
N VAL A 174 -1.52 13.05 16.51
CA VAL A 174 -0.43 13.44 15.60
C VAL A 174 0.54 12.29 15.36
N GLU A 175 0.88 11.52 16.40
CA GLU A 175 1.66 10.29 16.24
C GLU A 175 0.96 9.28 15.32
N LEU A 176 -0.35 9.08 15.49
CA LEU A 176 -1.17 8.19 14.66
C LEU A 176 -1.26 8.67 13.21
N VAL A 177 -1.35 9.98 12.96
CA VAL A 177 -1.29 10.53 11.60
C VAL A 177 0.01 10.13 10.91
N VAL A 178 1.15 10.30 11.59
CA VAL A 178 2.47 9.99 11.01
C VAL A 178 2.64 8.49 10.81
N VAL A 179 2.37 7.70 11.84
CA VAL A 179 2.51 6.25 11.81
C VAL A 179 1.51 5.63 10.84
N GLY A 180 0.25 6.05 10.90
CA GLY A 180 -0.83 5.56 10.05
C GLY A 180 -0.55 5.83 8.58
N THR A 181 -0.01 6.99 8.23
CA THR A 181 0.33 7.26 6.83
C THR A 181 1.55 6.45 6.37
N LEU A 182 2.64 6.40 7.15
CA LEU A 182 3.87 5.69 6.77
C LEU A 182 3.76 4.16 6.82
N LEU A 183 3.36 3.66 8.00
CA LEU A 183 3.26 2.23 8.24
C LEU A 183 1.98 1.66 7.63
N GLY A 184 0.94 2.48 7.42
CA GLY A 184 -0.26 2.09 6.70
C GLY A 184 0.05 1.68 5.27
N ASP A 185 0.86 2.46 4.53
CA ASP A 185 1.28 2.10 3.17
C ASP A 185 1.98 0.74 3.13
N THR A 186 2.89 0.50 4.09
CA THR A 186 3.61 -0.78 4.22
C THR A 186 2.67 -1.93 4.55
N LEU A 187 1.76 -1.72 5.51
CA LEU A 187 0.76 -2.70 5.94
C LEU A 187 -0.17 -3.08 4.79
N ILE A 188 -0.74 -2.08 4.09
CA ILE A 188 -1.67 -2.28 2.98
C ILE A 188 -0.97 -2.97 1.81
N ALA A 189 0.25 -2.58 1.48
CA ALA A 189 1.03 -3.26 0.46
C ALA A 189 1.28 -4.75 0.80
N ALA A 190 1.63 -5.04 2.06
CA ALA A 190 1.83 -6.42 2.52
C ALA A 190 0.53 -7.24 2.51
N LEU A 191 -0.55 -6.70 3.07
CA LEU A 191 -1.88 -7.35 3.09
C LEU A 191 -2.39 -7.59 1.67
N ARG A 192 -2.22 -6.62 0.77
CA ARG A 192 -2.58 -6.80 -0.65
C ARG A 192 -1.81 -7.95 -1.30
N ARG A 193 -0.51 -8.05 -1.07
CA ARG A 193 0.32 -9.16 -1.60
C ARG A 193 -0.12 -10.51 -1.04
N ILE A 194 -0.42 -10.58 0.26
CA ILE A 194 -0.94 -11.80 0.90
C ILE A 194 -2.31 -12.17 0.30
N ALA A 195 -3.22 -11.21 0.17
CA ALA A 195 -4.54 -11.44 -0.41
C ALA A 195 -4.45 -11.92 -1.86
N GLN A 196 -3.57 -11.31 -2.67
CA GLN A 196 -3.28 -11.74 -4.04
C GLN A 196 -2.76 -13.18 -4.06
N GLY A 197 -1.84 -13.56 -3.18
CA GLY A 197 -1.35 -14.94 -3.05
C GLY A 197 -2.47 -15.95 -2.76
N ASN A 198 -3.36 -15.63 -1.82
CA ASN A 198 -4.48 -16.49 -1.46
C ASN A 198 -5.51 -16.62 -2.59
N ILE A 199 -5.91 -15.50 -3.21
CA ILE A 199 -6.90 -15.48 -4.28
C ILE A 199 -6.37 -16.16 -5.53
N SER A 200 -5.10 -15.88 -5.90
CA SER A 200 -4.48 -16.48 -7.08
C SER A 200 -4.28 -17.98 -6.92
N ALA A 201 -3.96 -18.49 -5.72
CA ALA A 201 -3.86 -19.94 -5.49
C ALA A 201 -5.20 -20.66 -5.81
N GLY A 202 -6.33 -20.06 -5.42
CA GLY A 202 -7.66 -20.58 -5.77
C GLY A 202 -7.95 -20.45 -7.27
N ALA A 203 -7.74 -19.27 -7.85
CA ALA A 203 -8.06 -18.99 -9.25
C ALA A 203 -7.18 -19.76 -10.24
N LEU A 204 -5.87 -19.88 -9.97
CA LEU A 204 -4.94 -20.67 -10.79
C LEU A 204 -5.20 -22.17 -10.61
N GLY A 205 -5.56 -22.61 -9.40
CA GLY A 205 -5.98 -23.99 -9.16
C GLY A 205 -7.19 -24.37 -10.01
N GLN A 206 -8.21 -23.51 -10.04
CA GLN A 206 -9.40 -23.67 -10.87
C GLN A 206 -9.06 -23.62 -12.37
N LYS A 207 -8.27 -22.63 -12.81
CA LYS A 207 -7.87 -22.49 -14.22
C LYS A 207 -7.03 -23.68 -14.72
N LEU A 208 -6.16 -24.24 -13.88
CA LEU A 208 -5.38 -25.44 -14.20
C LEU A 208 -6.25 -26.71 -14.23
N GLN A 209 -7.33 -26.76 -13.45
CA GLN A 209 -8.31 -27.85 -13.52
C GLN A 209 -9.14 -27.75 -14.80
N GLU A 210 -9.60 -26.55 -15.17
CA GLU A 210 -10.31 -26.28 -16.43
C GLU A 210 -9.44 -26.63 -17.65
N CYS A 211 -8.15 -26.25 -17.67
CA CYS A 211 -7.24 -26.66 -18.74
C CYS A 211 -6.96 -28.18 -18.79
N ARG A 212 -7.07 -28.90 -17.67
CA ARG A 212 -6.96 -30.38 -17.66
C ARG A 212 -8.27 -31.08 -18.02
N ALA A 213 -9.40 -30.40 -17.84
CA ALA A 213 -10.73 -30.92 -18.09
C ALA A 213 -11.20 -30.75 -19.55
N GLU A 214 -10.36 -30.20 -20.44
CA GLU A 214 -10.54 -30.31 -21.90
C GLU A 214 -9.82 -31.55 -22.48
N PRO A 215 -10.49 -32.71 -22.62
CA PRO A 215 -10.07 -33.74 -23.57
C PRO A 215 -10.93 -33.66 -24.84
N GLY A 216 -10.34 -33.31 -25.99
CA GLY A 216 -11.13 -33.15 -27.21
C GLY A 216 -10.36 -32.97 -28.52
N GLY A 217 -9.29 -33.74 -28.76
CA GLY A 217 -8.71 -33.93 -30.09
C GLY A 217 -8.64 -35.43 -30.41
N GLU A 218 -9.60 -35.88 -31.22
CA GLU A 218 -9.79 -37.21 -31.83
C GLU A 218 -8.74 -38.31 -31.59
N ARG A 219 -9.17 -39.42 -30.98
CA ARG A 219 -8.53 -40.73 -31.22
C ARG A 219 -8.98 -41.23 -32.60
N PRO A 220 -8.08 -41.56 -33.54
CA PRO A 220 -8.49 -42.17 -34.79
C PRO A 220 -9.06 -43.57 -34.50
N GLY A 221 -10.23 -43.83 -35.09
CA GLY A 221 -11.04 -45.02 -34.85
C GLY A 221 -10.26 -46.32 -35.08
N GLY A 222 -10.27 -47.17 -34.05
CA GLY A 222 -9.86 -48.57 -34.17
C GLY A 222 -10.79 -49.32 -35.09
N ALA A 223 -10.20 -49.93 -36.12
CA ALA A 223 -10.86 -50.81 -37.07
C ALA A 223 -11.62 -51.94 -36.36
N GLY A 224 -12.94 -52.00 -36.54
CA GLY A 224 -13.80 -53.12 -36.20
C GLY A 224 -14.33 -53.76 -37.48
N GLY A 225 -13.91 -55.00 -37.73
CA GLY A 225 -14.09 -55.73 -38.98
C GLY A 225 -15.54 -55.97 -39.42
N ARG A 226 -15.73 -56.06 -40.73
CA ARG A 226 -16.93 -56.55 -41.39
C ARG A 226 -17.13 -58.05 -41.11
N PRO A 227 -18.36 -58.54 -40.90
CA PRO A 227 -18.63 -59.98 -40.87
C PRO A 227 -18.65 -60.56 -42.29
N LEU A 228 -17.99 -61.70 -42.49
CA LEU A 228 -18.15 -62.57 -43.65
C LEU A 228 -19.56 -63.17 -43.61
N THR A 229 -20.31 -63.05 -44.71
CA THR A 229 -21.51 -63.85 -44.95
C THR A 229 -21.08 -65.26 -45.39
N ASP A 230 -21.39 -66.23 -44.54
CA ASP A 230 -21.36 -67.66 -44.82
C ASP A 230 -22.65 -68.04 -45.58
N THR A 231 -22.53 -68.34 -46.87
CA THR A 231 -23.60 -68.98 -47.66
C THR A 231 -23.40 -70.49 -47.60
N GLY A 232 -24.05 -71.11 -46.62
CA GLY A 232 -24.29 -72.55 -46.57
C GLY A 232 -25.21 -72.98 -47.71
N GLY A 233 -24.86 -74.12 -48.32
CA GLY A 233 -25.55 -74.68 -49.48
C GLY A 233 -26.88 -75.35 -49.15
N GLU A 234 -27.77 -75.31 -50.13
CA GLU A 234 -28.90 -76.22 -50.29
C GLU A 234 -28.67 -77.02 -51.58
N GLY A 235 -28.61 -78.35 -51.45
CA GLY A 235 -28.83 -79.26 -52.57
C GLY A 235 -30.32 -79.50 -52.79
N PRO A 236 -30.70 -80.10 -53.93
CA PRO A 236 -31.57 -81.27 -53.86
C PRO A 236 -31.15 -82.36 -54.88
N GLU A 237 -31.05 -83.61 -54.43
CA GLU A 237 -32.02 -84.72 -54.62
C GLU A 237 -31.86 -85.51 -55.94
N ARG A 238 -31.53 -86.80 -55.73
CA ARG A 238 -31.89 -88.03 -56.48
C ARG A 238 -31.16 -88.35 -57.78
#